data_AF-A0A7J3VEU2-F1
#
_entry.id   AF-A0A7J3VEU2-F1
#
_cell.length_a   1.000
_cell.length_b   1.000
_cell.length_c   1.000
_cell.angle_alpha   90.00
_cell.angle_beta   90.00
_cell.angle_gamma   90.00
#
_symmetry.space_group_name_H-M   'P 1'
#
loop_
_entity.id
_entity.type
_entity.pdbx_description
1 polymer ?
#
loop_
_entity_poly.entity_id
_entity_poly.type
_entity_poly.pdbx_seq_one_letter_code
_entity_poly.pdbx_strand_id
1 'polypeptide(L)' 'MNLDDALQLFLRRVEVIVSMEMGDKIPTKEAYKEIKDEVRKLKKLKKKIHHENYVSVDPVPSTNVVHLDWDEKLPDI' A
#
# COMPACT_ATOMS: atom_id res chain seq x y z
N MET A 1 1.31 -3.06 -15.73
CA MET A 1 1.57 -3.84 -14.51
C MET A 1 0.27 -3.88 -13.73
N ASN A 2 -0.29 -5.06 -13.51
CA ASN A 2 -1.51 -5.23 -12.71
C ASN A 2 -1.14 -5.16 -11.21
N LEU A 3 -2.15 -5.19 -10.32
CA LEU A 3 -1.91 -5.12 -8.88
C LEU A 3 -1.19 -6.37 -8.34
N ASP A 4 -1.48 -7.54 -8.90
CA ASP A 4 -0.93 -8.83 -8.43
C ASP A 4 0.57 -8.95 -8.71
N ASP A 5 1.02 -8.57 -9.91
CA ASP A 5 2.43 -8.50 -10.30
C ASP A 5 3.20 -7.53 -9.38
N ALA A 6 2.58 -6.38 -9.07
CA ALA A 6 3.18 -5.40 -8.19
C ALA A 6 3.29 -5.90 -6.74
N LEU A 7 2.32 -6.69 -6.27
CA LEU A 7 2.37 -7.32 -4.96
C LEU A 7 3.48 -8.37 -4.89
N GLN A 8 3.65 -9.20 -5.92
CA GLN A 8 4.73 -10.18 -5.98
C GLN A 8 6.12 -9.51 -5.97
N LEU A 9 6.28 -8.42 -6.73
CA LEU A 9 7.52 -7.64 -6.74
C LEU A 9 7.80 -6.98 -5.38
N PHE A 10 6.77 -6.47 -4.72
CA PHE A 10 6.88 -5.93 -3.37
C PHE A 10 7.37 -7.00 -2.39
N LEU A 11 6.73 -8.17 -2.37
CA LEU A 11 7.12 -9.28 -1.48
C LEU A 11 8.57 -9.71 -1.71
N ARG A 12 8.96 -9.90 -2.98
CA ARG A 12 10.34 -10.28 -3.34
C ARG A 12 11.36 -9.23 -2.91
N ARG A 13 11.03 -7.95 -3.02
CA ARG A 13 11.92 -6.87 -2.57
C ARG A 13 12.07 -6.83 -1.05
N VAL A 14 10.97 -7.00 -0.31
CA VAL A 14 11.00 -7.06 1.15
C VAL A 14 11.83 -8.27 1.60
N GLU A 15 11.65 -9.42 0.99
CA GLU A 15 12.44 -10.63 1.29
C GLU A 15 13.94 -10.42 1.11
N VAL A 16 14.35 -9.76 0.02
CA VAL A 16 15.76 -9.41 -0.21
C VAL A 16 16.26 -8.43 0.85
N ILE A 17 15.50 -7.38 1.18
CA ILE A 17 15.89 -6.38 2.19
C ILE A 17 16.06 -7.04 3.56
N VAL A 18 15.12 -7.91 3.96
CA VAL A 18 15.19 -8.65 5.23
C VAL A 18 16.38 -9.61 5.22
N SER A 19 16.64 -10.30 4.12
CA SER A 19 17.82 -11.17 3.99
C SER A 19 19.14 -10.40 4.10
N MET A 20 19.19 -9.18 3.53
CA MET A 20 20.35 -8.30 3.64
C MET A 20 20.55 -7.79 5.08
N GLU A 21 19.46 -7.51 5.80
CA GLU A 21 19.50 -7.10 7.20
C GLU A 21 19.95 -8.25 8.11
N MET A 22 19.35 -9.44 7.98
CA MET A 22 19.76 -10.64 8.72
C MET A 22 21.19 -11.10 8.38
N GLY A 23 21.71 -10.73 7.21
CA GLY A 23 23.08 -11.00 6.79
C GLY A 23 24.09 -9.91 7.18
N ASP A 24 23.70 -8.98 8.06
CA ASP A 24 24.49 -7.83 8.51
C ASP A 24 25.04 -6.97 7.35
N LYS A 25 24.40 -7.00 6.18
CA LYS A 25 24.80 -6.20 5.00
C LYS A 25 24.27 -4.77 5.06
N ILE A 26 23.13 -4.59 5.72
CA ILE A 26 22.52 -3.28 5.99
C ILE A 26 22.07 -3.22 7.45
N PRO A 27 22.15 -2.05 8.10
CA PRO A 27 21.64 -1.90 9.46
C PRO A 27 20.11 -1.91 9.47
N THR A 28 19.51 -2.37 10.57
CA THR A 28 18.05 -2.43 10.79
C THR A 28 17.33 -1.11 10.46
N LYS A 29 17.94 0.03 10.80
CA LYS A 29 17.36 1.36 10.52
C LYS A 29 17.24 1.64 9.01
N GLU A 30 18.22 1.19 8.23
CA GLU A 30 18.22 1.34 6.78
C GLU A 30 17.24 0.37 6.14
N ALA A 31 17.22 -0.89 6.56
CA ALA A 31 16.24 -1.89 6.13
C ALA A 31 14.79 -1.41 6.35
N TYR A 32 14.49 -0.85 7.53
CA TYR A 32 13.18 -0.28 7.84
C TYR A 32 12.80 0.86 6.89
N LYS A 33 13.76 1.75 6.57
CA LYS A 33 13.54 2.87 5.65
C LYS A 33 13.22 2.36 4.24
N GLU A 34 13.99 1.41 3.73
CA GLU A 34 13.78 0.77 2.43
C GLU A 34 12.40 0.11 2.33
N ILE A 35 12.00 -0.70 3.32
CA ILE A 35 10.68 -1.34 3.36
C ILE A 35 9.56 -0.30 3.38
N LYS A 36 9.71 0.77 4.17
CA LYS A 36 8.72 1.87 4.23
C LYS A 36 8.56 2.55 2.87
N ASP A 37 9.64 2.73 2.12
CA ASP A 37 9.59 3.32 0.79
C ASP A 37 8.96 2.37 -0.24
N GLU A 38 9.18 1.07 -0.15
CA GLU A 38 8.45 0.07 -0.97
C GLU A 38 6.94 0.08 -0.69
N VAL A 39 6.52 0.18 0.59
CA VAL A 39 5.10 0.33 0.95
C VAL A 39 4.50 1.61 0.34
N ARG A 40 5.25 2.73 0.35
CA ARG A 40 4.80 3.98 -0.26
C ARG A 40 4.61 3.84 -1.77
N LYS A 41 5.51 3.13 -2.46
CA LYS A 41 5.40 2.84 -3.90
C LYS A 41 4.14 2.02 -4.20
N LEU A 42 3.88 0.97 -3.43
CA LEU A 42 2.70 0.12 -3.59
C LEU A 42 1.40 0.91 -3.36
N LYS A 43 1.35 1.76 -2.33
CA LYS A 43 0.19 2.64 -2.07
C LYS A 43 -0.08 3.62 -3.21
N LYS A 44 0.97 4.20 -3.82
CA LYS A 44 0.84 5.09 -4.98
C LYS A 44 0.29 4.34 -6.20
N LEU A 45 0.78 3.13 -6.46
CA LEU A 45 0.29 2.30 -7.56
C LEU A 45 -1.17 1.89 -7.35
N LYS A 46 -1.57 1.49 -6.14
CA LYS A 46 -2.97 1.19 -5.80
C LYS A 46 -3.89 2.38 -6.11
N LYS A 47 -3.49 3.58 -5.72
CA LYS A 47 -4.26 4.81 -6.02
C LYS A 47 -4.36 5.07 -7.52
N LYS A 48 -3.27 4.86 -8.26
CA LYS A 48 -3.25 5.03 -9.73
C LYS A 48 -4.22 4.07 -10.42
N ILE A 49 -4.19 2.78 -10.06
CA ILE A 49 -5.09 1.75 -10.61
C ILE A 49 -6.55 2.08 -10.27
N HIS A 50 -6.83 2.50 -9.02
CA HIS A 50 -8.18 2.90 -8.62
C HIS A 50 -8.68 4.15 -9.38
N HIS A 51 -7.80 5.09 -9.70
CA HIS A 51 -8.15 6.28 -10.46
C HIS A 51 -8.35 5.95 -11.96
N GLU A 52 -7.48 5.12 -12.54
CA GLU A 52 -7.57 4.69 -13.94
C GLU A 52 -8.87 3.91 -14.22
N ASN A 53 -9.28 3.06 -13.28
CA ASN A 53 -10.57 2.35 -13.36
C ASN A 53 -11.80 3.26 -13.20
N TYR A 54 -11.65 4.50 -12.70
CA TYR A 54 -12.76 5.45 -12.51
C TYR A 54 -12.89 6.45 -13.69
N VAL A 55 -11.86 6.56 -14.54
CA VAL A 55 -11.86 7.48 -15.70
C VAL A 55 -12.47 6.83 -16.95
N SER A 56 -12.59 5.49 -16.99
CA SER A 56 -13.16 4.73 -18.13
C SER A 56 -14.59 4.24 -17.95
N VAL A 57 -15.22 4.52 -16.80
CA VAL A 57 -16.66 4.36 -16.59
C VAL A 57 -17.20 5.77 -16.48
N ASP A 58 -18.21 6.11 -17.26
CA ASP A 58 -18.87 7.43 -17.25
C ASP A 58 -19.00 7.97 -15.81
N PRO A 59 -18.89 9.30 -15.59
CA PRO A 59 -18.88 9.86 -14.25
C PRO A 59 -20.13 9.42 -13.49
N VAL A 60 -19.97 8.46 -12.57
CA VAL A 60 -21.00 8.07 -11.62
C VAL A 60 -21.17 9.28 -10.70
N PRO A 61 -22.37 9.90 -10.64
CA PRO A 61 -22.60 11.02 -9.74
C PRO A 61 -22.29 10.55 -8.32
N SER A 62 -21.50 11.35 -7.61
CA SER A 62 -20.99 11.04 -6.27
C SER A 62 -22.12 10.65 -5.31
N THR A 63 -22.38 9.37 -5.18
CA THR A 63 -23.28 8.84 -4.17
C THR A 63 -22.44 8.38 -2.99
N ASN A 64 -22.45 9.23 -1.97
CA ASN A 64 -22.12 8.98 -0.57
C ASN A 64 -20.80 8.22 -0.32
N VAL A 65 -19.70 8.99 -0.27
CA VAL A 65 -18.54 8.59 0.50
C VAL A 65 -18.97 8.62 1.97
N VAL A 66 -19.31 7.46 2.52
CA VAL A 66 -19.49 7.33 3.97
C VAL A 66 -18.11 7.59 4.57
N HIS A 67 -17.96 8.74 5.24
CA HIS A 67 -16.80 8.96 6.09
C HIS A 67 -16.94 7.99 7.26
N LEU A 68 -16.27 6.84 7.17
CA LEU A 68 -16.14 5.92 8.28
C LEU A 68 -15.19 6.58 9.28
N ASP A 69 -15.78 7.26 10.26
CA ASP A 69 -15.08 7.84 11.39
C ASP A 69 -14.71 6.69 12.33
N TRP A 70 -13.44 6.27 12.30
CA TRP A 70 -12.95 5.13 13.08
C TRP A 70 -12.90 5.40 14.59
N ASP A 71 -13.16 6.65 14.99
CA ASP A 71 -13.19 7.11 16.38
C ASP A 71 -14.62 7.15 16.96
N GLU A 72 -15.64 6.64 16.26
CA GLU A 72 -16.98 6.53 16.81
C GLU A 72 -16.99 5.44 17.90
N LYS A 73 -17.00 5.91 19.15
CA LYS A 73 -16.98 5.05 20.35
C LYS A 73 -18.20 4.15 20.33
N LEU A 74 -17.96 2.83 20.29
CA LEU A 74 -19.02 1.82 20.31
C LEU A 74 -19.95 2.07 21.52
N PRO A 75 -21.27 1.93 21.35
CA PRO A 75 -22.18 2.13 22.46
C PRO A 75 -21.88 1.12 23.57
N ASP A 76 -21.80 1.61 24.80
CA ASP A 76 -21.67 0.76 25.98
C ASP A 76 -22.94 -0.09 26.10
N ILE A 77 -22.78 -1.42 25.96
CA ILE A 77 -23.84 -2.42 26.11
C ILE A 77 -24.21 -2.55 27.59
#